data_AF-A0A3M1VU21-F1
#
_entry.id   AF-A0A3M1VU21-F1
#
_cell.length_a   1.000
_cell.length_b   1.000
_cell.length_c   1.000
_cell.angle_alpha   90.00
_cell.angle_beta   90.00
_cell.angle_gamma   90.00
#
_symmetry.space_group_name_H-M   'P 1'
#
loop_
_entity.id
_entity.type
_entity.pdbx_description
1 polymer ?
#
loop_
_entity_poly.entity_id
_entity_poly.type
_entity_poly.pdbx_seq_one_letter_code
_entity_poly.pdbx_strand_id
1 'polypeptide(L)'
;MSPGRVIDNAEVRPYRPPRADAGEAPARDDAAELERLREELAREAREAAARELEAERERLRARLSESVAKLEALARDLSEELRREVPRLALEIAGRIVRARIEEGDPVAERVVRELLDRPLPGGVRRVRLHPDDMAVADGAASGSPSAVEFVADPSVGRGGVIVETEEEEVDARIETGFRAFWAALMEDR
;
A
#
# COMPACT_ATOMS: atom_id res chain seq x y z
N MET A 1 -102.70 69.19 -55.98
CA MET A 1 -102.22 70.59 -56.05
C MET A 1 -101.66 70.90 -54.68
N SER A 2 -100.41 71.28 -54.39
CA SER A 2 -99.11 71.45 -55.05
C SER A 2 -98.16 71.90 -53.91
N PRO A 3 -96.82 71.96 -54.07
CA PRO A 3 -95.89 71.12 -54.81
C PRO A 3 -94.70 70.68 -53.92
N GLY A 4 -93.86 69.78 -54.44
CA GLY A 4 -92.59 69.40 -53.82
C GLY A 4 -91.58 70.54 -53.74
N ARG A 5 -90.56 70.36 -52.89
CA ARG A 5 -89.35 71.17 -52.95
C ARG A 5 -88.11 70.28 -52.90
N VAL A 6 -87.27 70.56 -53.88
CA VAL A 6 -86.03 69.91 -54.27
C VAL A 6 -84.97 70.12 -53.20
N ILE A 7 -84.13 69.09 -53.08
CA ILE A 7 -83.04 68.85 -52.13
C ILE A 7 -81.99 69.96 -52.20
N ASP A 8 -81.54 70.47 -51.04
CA ASP A 8 -80.35 71.33 -50.97
C ASP A 8 -79.17 70.53 -50.41
N ASN A 9 -78.07 70.57 -51.16
CA ASN A 9 -76.96 69.64 -51.11
C ASN A 9 -75.91 70.17 -50.13
N ALA A 10 -76.01 69.80 -48.85
CA ALA A 10 -75.06 70.24 -47.83
C ALA A 10 -73.74 69.45 -47.91
N GLU A 11 -72.82 70.00 -48.69
CA GLU A 11 -71.35 69.88 -48.67
C GLU A 11 -70.75 68.77 -47.78
N VAL A 12 -70.35 67.67 -48.42
CA VAL A 12 -69.46 66.65 -47.86
C VAL A 12 -68.07 67.26 -47.67
N ARG A 13 -67.72 67.63 -46.42
CA ARG A 13 -66.34 68.03 -46.08
C ARG A 13 -65.43 66.80 -46.06
N PRO A 14 -64.30 66.80 -46.81
CA PRO A 14 -63.37 65.67 -46.78
C PRO A 14 -62.79 65.52 -45.37
N TYR A 15 -62.91 64.31 -44.82
CA TYR A 15 -62.34 63.94 -43.53
C TYR A 15 -60.81 64.10 -43.58
N ARG A 16 -60.29 65.03 -42.77
CA ARG A 16 -58.86 65.21 -42.53
C ARG A 16 -58.54 64.49 -41.22
N PRO A 17 -57.88 63.31 -41.25
CA PRO A 17 -57.51 62.64 -40.02
C PRO A 17 -56.59 63.57 -39.21
N PRO A 18 -56.78 63.66 -37.88
CA PRO A 18 -55.87 64.42 -37.02
C PRO A 18 -54.45 63.88 -37.24
N ARG A 19 -53.49 64.80 -37.38
CA ARG A 19 -52.08 64.42 -37.45
C ARG A 19 -51.76 63.68 -36.16
N ALA A 20 -51.33 62.42 -36.27
CA ALA A 20 -50.79 61.70 -35.14
C ALA A 20 -49.64 62.53 -34.57
N ASP A 21 -49.80 62.95 -33.33
CA ASP A 21 -48.75 63.47 -32.49
C ASP A 21 -47.62 62.46 -32.56
N ALA A 22 -46.50 62.84 -33.17
CA ALA A 22 -45.27 62.08 -33.07
C ALA A 22 -44.79 62.23 -31.63
N GLY A 23 -45.38 61.43 -30.73
CA GLY A 23 -44.95 61.27 -29.36
C GLY A 23 -43.53 60.71 -29.38
N GLU A 24 -42.60 61.56 -29.00
CA GLU A 24 -41.19 61.21 -28.86
C GLU A 24 -41.01 60.32 -27.61
N ALA A 25 -40.68 59.05 -27.87
CA ALA A 25 -39.91 58.09 -27.06
C ALA A 25 -40.45 57.49 -25.73
N PRO A 26 -40.80 56.18 -25.74
CA PRO A 26 -40.55 55.26 -24.62
C PRO A 26 -39.32 54.35 -24.83
N ALA A 27 -38.67 54.37 -25.99
CA ALA A 27 -37.64 53.38 -26.36
C ALA A 27 -36.31 53.44 -25.57
N ARG A 28 -36.05 54.49 -24.79
CA ARG A 28 -34.81 54.64 -23.99
C ARG A 28 -34.85 53.94 -22.64
N ASP A 29 -36.03 53.83 -22.02
CA ASP A 29 -36.18 53.22 -20.68
C ASP A 29 -36.16 51.68 -20.78
N ASP A 30 -36.89 51.13 -21.76
CA ASP A 30 -36.89 49.70 -22.09
C ASP A 30 -35.49 49.18 -22.47
N ALA A 31 -34.69 49.99 -23.19
CA ALA A 31 -33.34 49.60 -23.58
C ALA A 31 -32.38 49.53 -22.39
N ALA A 32 -32.52 50.43 -21.41
CA ALA A 32 -31.71 50.44 -20.19
C ALA A 32 -32.11 49.29 -19.24
N GLU A 33 -33.40 48.97 -19.16
CA GLU A 33 -33.91 47.84 -18.37
C GLU A 33 -33.46 46.50 -18.95
N LEU A 34 -33.54 46.34 -20.28
CA LEU A 34 -33.04 45.13 -20.97
C LEU A 34 -31.54 44.93 -20.78
N GLU A 35 -30.74 46.00 -20.78
CA GLU A 35 -29.30 45.90 -20.55
C GLU A 35 -28.98 45.49 -19.11
N ARG A 36 -29.68 46.07 -18.11
CA ARG A 36 -29.55 45.65 -16.70
C ARG A 36 -29.90 44.17 -16.52
N LEU A 37 -30.98 43.72 -17.14
CA LEU A 37 -31.39 42.31 -17.09
C LEU A 37 -30.34 41.40 -17.74
N ARG A 38 -29.74 41.80 -18.86
CA ARG A 38 -28.64 41.06 -19.50
C ARG A 38 -27.41 40.98 -18.61
N GLU A 39 -27.03 42.09 -17.97
CA GLU A 39 -25.90 42.13 -17.06
C GLU A 39 -26.11 41.24 -15.83
N GLU A 40 -27.32 41.25 -15.27
CA GLU A 40 -27.71 40.40 -14.15
C GLU A 40 -27.69 38.92 -14.53
N LEU A 41 -28.33 38.53 -15.64
CA LEU A 41 -28.29 37.17 -16.16
C LEU A 41 -26.86 36.71 -16.50
N ALA A 42 -26.04 37.58 -17.09
CA ALA A 42 -24.65 37.27 -17.40
C ALA A 42 -23.82 37.08 -16.12
N ARG A 43 -24.09 37.87 -15.07
CA ARG A 43 -23.46 37.71 -13.77
C ARG A 43 -23.88 36.40 -13.11
N GLU A 44 -25.17 36.10 -13.05
CA GLU A 44 -25.70 34.85 -12.50
C GLU A 44 -25.14 33.63 -13.24
N ALA A 45 -25.07 33.68 -14.58
CA ALA A 45 -24.49 32.62 -15.39
C ALA A 45 -22.99 32.40 -15.09
N ARG A 46 -22.21 33.48 -14.92
CA ARG A 46 -20.79 33.38 -14.52
C ARG A 46 -20.64 32.79 -13.12
N GLU A 47 -21.46 33.22 -12.16
CA GLU A 47 -21.44 32.70 -10.78
C GLU A 47 -21.87 31.23 -10.74
N ALA A 48 -22.88 30.83 -11.52
CA ALA A 48 -23.29 29.44 -11.67
C ALA A 48 -22.17 28.57 -12.29
N ALA A 49 -21.57 29.02 -13.39
CA ALA A 49 -20.47 28.32 -14.04
C ALA A 49 -19.23 28.19 -13.13
N ALA A 50 -18.91 29.23 -12.37
CA ALA A 50 -17.80 29.19 -11.40
C ALA A 50 -18.07 28.17 -10.28
N ARG A 51 -19.31 28.11 -9.76
CA ARG A 51 -19.71 27.12 -8.74
C ARG A 51 -19.67 25.70 -9.28
N GLU A 52 -20.14 25.47 -10.50
CA GLU A 52 -20.11 24.16 -11.14
C GLU A 52 -18.68 23.67 -11.37
N LEU A 53 -17.81 24.56 -11.89
CA LEU A 53 -16.39 24.25 -12.08
C LEU A 53 -15.71 23.92 -10.74
N GLU A 54 -15.95 24.70 -9.68
CA GLU A 54 -15.34 24.40 -8.37
C GLU A 54 -15.87 23.08 -7.80
N ALA A 55 -17.17 22.81 -7.93
CA ALA A 55 -17.74 21.52 -7.52
C ALA A 55 -17.15 20.34 -8.31
N GLU A 56 -16.91 20.49 -9.61
CA GLU A 56 -16.25 19.48 -10.42
C GLU A 56 -14.78 19.28 -9.99
N ARG A 57 -14.05 20.37 -9.75
CA ARG A 57 -12.66 20.33 -9.26
C ARG A 57 -12.57 19.61 -7.92
N GLU A 58 -13.47 19.91 -6.98
CA GLU A 58 -13.53 19.24 -5.69
C GLU A 58 -13.87 17.76 -5.84
N ARG A 59 -14.81 17.39 -6.70
CA ARG A 59 -15.11 15.97 -7.01
C ARG A 59 -13.90 15.25 -7.59
N LEU A 60 -13.17 15.87 -8.51
CA LEU A 60 -11.96 15.30 -9.10
C LEU A 60 -10.84 15.16 -8.06
N ARG A 61 -10.61 16.18 -7.23
CA ARG A 61 -9.64 16.14 -6.12
C ARG A 61 -9.98 15.02 -5.14
N ALA A 62 -11.25 14.88 -4.76
CA ALA A 62 -11.70 13.82 -3.86
C ALA A 62 -11.45 12.43 -4.47
N ARG A 63 -11.80 12.21 -5.74
CA ARG A 63 -11.56 10.94 -6.45
C ARG A 63 -10.07 10.61 -6.57
N LEU A 64 -9.23 11.61 -6.84
CA LEU A 64 -7.77 11.42 -6.90
C LEU A 64 -7.21 11.06 -5.51
N SER A 65 -7.61 11.78 -4.47
CA SER A 65 -7.22 11.49 -3.08
C SER A 65 -7.62 10.09 -2.66
N GLU A 66 -8.86 9.67 -2.95
CA GLU A 66 -9.33 8.31 -2.70
C GLU A 66 -8.51 7.27 -3.46
N SER A 67 -8.16 7.54 -4.72
CA SER A 67 -7.35 6.62 -5.53
C SER A 67 -5.92 6.49 -4.98
N VAL A 68 -5.30 7.59 -4.55
CA VAL A 68 -3.98 7.57 -3.90
C VAL A 68 -4.03 6.77 -2.61
N ALA A 69 -5.02 7.02 -1.75
CA ALA A 69 -5.19 6.28 -0.50
C ALA A 69 -5.37 4.77 -0.74
N LYS A 70 -6.10 4.37 -1.79
CA LYS A 70 -6.23 2.96 -2.19
C LYS A 70 -4.90 2.37 -2.65
N LEU A 71 -4.11 3.10 -3.45
CA LEU A 71 -2.79 2.65 -3.88
C LEU A 71 -1.82 2.48 -2.71
N GLU A 72 -1.84 3.41 -1.75
CA GLU A 72 -1.03 3.31 -0.53
C GLU A 72 -1.43 2.12 0.35
N ALA A 73 -2.73 1.81 0.43
CA ALA A 73 -3.20 0.60 1.11
C ALA A 73 -2.70 -0.67 0.41
N LEU A 74 -2.88 -0.78 -0.91
CA LEU A 74 -2.41 -1.93 -1.70
C LEU A 74 -0.90 -2.11 -1.59
N ALA A 75 -0.13 -1.02 -1.63
CA ALA A 75 1.32 -1.08 -1.50
C ALA A 75 1.76 -1.57 -0.12
N ARG A 76 1.07 -1.13 0.95
CA ARG A 76 1.33 -1.63 2.32
C ARG A 76 0.98 -3.10 2.46
N ASP A 77 -0.18 -3.52 1.97
CA ASP A 77 -0.61 -4.92 2.06
C ASP A 77 0.35 -5.84 1.32
N LEU A 78 0.76 -5.47 0.09
CA LEU A 78 1.76 -6.21 -0.68
C LEU A 78 3.11 -6.26 0.05
N SER A 79 3.54 -5.14 0.65
CA SER A 79 4.79 -5.12 1.41
C SER A 79 4.75 -6.04 2.62
N GLU A 80 3.63 -6.12 3.33
CA GLU A 80 3.48 -7.01 4.49
C GLU A 80 3.36 -8.48 4.09
N GLU A 81 2.75 -8.78 2.95
CA GLU A 81 2.75 -10.13 2.38
C GLU A 81 4.17 -10.57 2.00
N LEU A 82 4.88 -9.75 1.24
CA LEU A 82 6.26 -10.03 0.82
C LEU A 82 7.22 -10.14 2.01
N ARG A 83 6.98 -9.37 3.08
CA ARG A 83 7.77 -9.44 4.32
C ARG A 83 7.81 -10.85 4.91
N ARG A 84 6.74 -11.64 4.77
CA ARG A 84 6.68 -13.01 5.30
C ARG A 84 7.07 -14.04 4.25
N GLU A 85 6.61 -13.88 3.02
CA GLU A 85 6.80 -14.92 1.99
C GLU A 85 8.24 -15.00 1.49
N VAL A 86 8.93 -13.87 1.31
CA VAL A 86 10.30 -13.88 0.78
C VAL A 86 11.27 -14.60 1.72
N PRO A 87 11.33 -14.28 3.02
CA PRO A 87 12.26 -14.99 3.90
C PRO A 87 11.84 -16.45 4.12
N ARG A 88 10.55 -16.77 4.02
CA ARG A 88 10.06 -18.14 4.17
C ARG A 88 10.62 -19.00 3.04
N LEU A 89 10.47 -18.53 1.81
CA LEU A 89 11.01 -19.21 0.63
C LEU A 89 12.55 -19.29 0.68
N ALA A 90 13.22 -18.22 1.09
CA ALA A 90 14.67 -18.20 1.23
C ALA A 90 15.17 -19.26 2.23
N LEU A 91 14.52 -19.38 3.40
CA LEU A 91 14.84 -20.39 4.41
C LEU A 91 14.51 -21.81 3.94
N GLU A 92 13.42 -22.00 3.20
CA GLU A 92 13.10 -23.31 2.61
C GLU A 92 14.19 -23.75 1.61
N ILE A 93 14.66 -22.84 0.76
CA ILE A 93 15.76 -23.10 -0.19
C ILE A 93 17.05 -23.38 0.58
N ALA A 94 17.42 -22.53 1.54
CA ALA A 94 18.61 -22.72 2.36
C ALA A 94 18.58 -24.07 3.07
N GLY A 95 17.44 -24.47 3.64
CA GLY A 95 17.28 -25.78 4.28
C GLY A 95 17.40 -26.96 3.32
N ARG A 96 16.94 -26.84 2.07
CA ARG A 96 17.17 -27.87 1.04
C ARG A 96 18.64 -27.99 0.69
N ILE A 97 19.33 -26.86 0.52
CA ILE A 97 20.77 -26.84 0.21
C ILE A 97 21.55 -27.48 1.36
N VAL A 98 21.31 -27.06 2.61
CA VAL A 98 22.02 -27.59 3.78
C VAL A 98 21.80 -29.10 3.93
N ARG A 99 20.57 -29.60 3.77
CA ARG A 99 20.30 -31.04 3.79
C ARG A 99 21.05 -31.78 2.69
N ALA A 100 21.02 -31.28 1.45
CA ALA A 100 21.74 -31.90 0.35
C ALA A 100 23.25 -31.98 0.62
N ARG A 101 23.85 -30.93 1.20
CA ARG A 101 25.27 -30.92 1.58
C ARG A 101 25.60 -31.97 2.64
N ILE A 102 24.72 -32.17 3.62
CA ILE A 102 24.87 -33.19 4.66
C ILE A 102 24.73 -34.61 4.07
N GLU A 103 23.79 -34.79 3.13
CA GLU A 103 23.61 -36.04 2.39
C GLU A 103 24.83 -36.35 1.50
N GLU A 104 25.48 -35.34 0.94
CA GLU A 104 26.74 -35.43 0.19
C GLU A 104 27.98 -35.69 1.07
N GLY A 105 27.84 -35.66 2.40
CA GLY A 105 28.92 -35.94 3.34
C GLY A 105 29.77 -34.74 3.76
N ASP A 106 29.27 -33.51 3.60
CA ASP A 106 29.92 -32.32 4.15
C ASP A 106 29.96 -32.42 5.70
N PRO A 107 31.14 -32.25 6.36
CA PRO A 107 31.30 -32.40 7.80
C PRO A 107 30.74 -31.21 8.59
N VAL A 108 29.43 -30.96 8.45
CA VAL A 108 28.74 -29.83 9.10
C VAL A 108 28.81 -29.97 10.62
N ALA A 109 28.50 -31.14 11.17
CA ALA A 109 28.57 -31.40 12.60
C ALA A 109 29.98 -31.16 13.17
N GLU A 110 31.04 -31.55 12.45
CA GLU A 110 32.43 -31.32 12.88
C GLU A 110 32.74 -29.83 13.05
N ARG A 111 32.36 -29.02 12.06
CA ARG A 111 32.58 -27.57 12.09
C ARG A 111 31.83 -26.92 13.26
N VAL A 112 30.57 -27.30 13.45
CA VAL A 112 29.73 -26.76 14.53
C VAL A 112 30.27 -27.16 15.91
N VAL A 113 30.67 -28.43 16.08
CA VAL A 113 31.30 -28.88 17.33
C VAL A 113 32.56 -28.07 17.63
N ARG A 114 33.46 -27.90 16.65
CA ARG A 114 34.69 -27.11 16.83
C ARG A 114 34.39 -25.67 17.24
N GLU A 115 33.46 -25.02 16.55
CA GLU A 115 33.03 -23.66 16.87
C GLU A 115 32.48 -23.54 18.30
N LEU A 116 31.67 -24.51 18.75
CA LEU A 116 31.10 -24.50 20.10
C LEU A 116 32.12 -24.82 21.19
N LEU A 117 33.11 -25.67 20.91
CA LEU A 117 34.21 -25.96 21.84
C LEU A 117 35.18 -24.77 21.97
N ASP A 118 35.38 -24.00 20.91
CA ASP A 118 36.21 -22.79 20.92
C ASP A 118 35.50 -21.59 21.60
N ARG A 119 34.17 -21.66 21.76
CA ARG A 119 33.39 -20.61 22.41
C ARG A 119 33.53 -20.67 23.94
N PRO A 120 33.75 -19.54 24.64
CA PRO A 120 33.77 -19.50 26.10
C PRO A 120 32.35 -19.64 26.65
N LEU A 121 31.91 -20.89 26.84
CA LEU A 121 30.60 -21.21 27.43
C LEU A 121 30.69 -21.27 28.97
N PRO A 122 29.68 -20.76 29.71
CA PRO A 122 29.59 -20.88 31.16
C PRO A 122 29.63 -22.35 31.61
N GLY A 123 30.37 -22.65 32.68
CA GLY A 123 30.52 -24.02 33.20
C GLY A 123 31.37 -24.97 32.34
N GLY A 124 31.78 -24.57 31.13
CA GLY A 124 32.53 -25.39 30.20
C GLY A 124 31.72 -26.55 29.60
N VAL A 125 32.16 -27.05 28.44
CA VAL A 125 31.47 -28.14 27.75
C VAL A 125 31.70 -29.46 28.48
N ARG A 126 30.60 -30.15 28.83
CA ARG A 126 30.60 -31.46 29.50
C ARG A 126 30.21 -32.58 28.55
N ARG A 127 29.15 -32.38 27.76
CA ARG A 127 28.65 -33.39 26.84
C ARG A 127 28.25 -32.76 25.51
N VAL A 128 28.46 -33.51 24.42
CA VAL A 128 28.03 -33.16 23.08
C VAL A 128 27.18 -34.30 22.53
N ARG A 129 25.94 -34.00 22.13
CA ARG A 129 25.00 -34.95 21.53
C ARG A 129 24.94 -34.74 20.03
N LEU A 130 25.10 -35.82 19.29
CA LEU A 130 25.19 -35.85 17.83
C LEU A 130 24.33 -36.98 17.28
N HIS A 131 23.94 -36.90 16.01
CA HIS A 131 23.35 -38.04 15.32
C HIS A 131 24.35 -39.22 15.28
N PRO A 132 23.92 -40.49 15.40
CA PRO A 132 24.80 -41.65 15.33
C PRO A 132 25.73 -41.68 14.10
N ASP A 133 25.23 -41.25 12.93
CA ASP A 133 26.02 -41.18 11.69
C ASP A 133 27.12 -40.10 11.71
N ASP A 134 27.00 -39.11 12.58
CA ASP A 134 27.96 -38.01 12.71
C ASP A 134 28.98 -38.26 13.84
N MET A 135 28.91 -39.42 14.52
CA MET A 135 29.81 -39.74 15.64
C MET A 135 31.29 -39.85 15.25
N ALA A 136 31.61 -39.97 13.95
CA ALA A 136 32.98 -39.90 13.46
C ALA A 136 33.67 -38.56 13.82
N VAL A 137 32.89 -37.51 14.12
CA VAL A 137 33.38 -36.21 14.61
C VAL A 137 34.06 -36.31 15.97
N ALA A 138 33.64 -37.24 16.82
CA ALA A 138 34.12 -37.36 18.20
C ALA A 138 35.65 -37.57 18.27
N ASP A 139 36.21 -38.38 17.36
CA ASP A 139 37.64 -38.69 17.34
C ASP A 139 38.51 -37.46 16.98
N GLY A 140 38.03 -36.63 16.05
CA GLY A 140 38.73 -35.43 15.59
C GLY A 140 38.64 -34.27 16.58
N ALA A 141 37.48 -34.07 17.21
CA ALA A 141 37.24 -32.97 18.16
C ALA A 141 37.81 -33.25 19.56
N ALA A 142 37.78 -34.52 20.02
CA ALA A 142 38.35 -34.90 21.32
C ALA A 142 39.87 -34.72 21.39
N SER A 143 40.57 -34.78 20.26
CA SER A 143 42.03 -34.66 20.18
C SER A 143 42.57 -33.25 20.50
N GLY A 144 41.71 -32.22 20.51
CA GLY A 144 42.09 -30.82 20.73
C GLY A 144 41.54 -30.17 22.02
N SER A 145 40.67 -30.84 22.77
CA SER A 145 39.98 -30.23 23.93
C SER A 145 40.70 -30.53 25.25
N PRO A 146 40.94 -29.52 26.11
CA PRO A 146 41.56 -29.71 27.42
C PRO A 146 40.61 -30.34 28.47
N SER A 147 39.31 -30.43 28.19
CA SER A 147 38.30 -31.06 29.06
C SER A 147 37.88 -32.43 28.52
N ALA A 148 37.61 -33.38 29.42
CA ALA A 148 37.01 -34.68 29.09
C ALA A 148 35.55 -34.49 28.65
N VAL A 149 35.35 -34.04 27.41
CA VAL A 149 34.02 -33.89 26.79
C VAL A 149 33.49 -35.28 26.42
N GLU A 150 32.30 -35.61 26.92
CA GLU A 150 31.59 -36.84 26.56
C GLU A 150 30.83 -36.65 25.25
N PHE A 151 31.10 -37.47 24.23
CA PHE A 151 30.30 -37.50 23.00
C PHE A 151 29.24 -38.60 23.08
N VAL A 152 27.98 -38.24 22.88
CA VAL A 152 26.82 -39.16 22.99
C VAL A 152 26.05 -39.21 21.69
N ALA A 153 25.82 -40.43 21.20
CA ALA A 153 24.97 -40.67 20.03
C ALA A 153 23.49 -40.53 20.42
N ASP A 154 22.76 -39.67 19.72
CA ASP A 154 21.36 -39.36 19.97
C ASP A 154 20.57 -39.32 18.65
N PRO A 155 19.75 -40.33 18.35
CA PRO A 155 18.92 -40.36 17.14
C PRO A 155 17.85 -39.26 17.06
N SER A 156 17.56 -38.55 18.16
CA SER A 156 16.64 -37.41 18.13
C SER A 156 17.29 -36.13 17.58
N VAL A 157 18.61 -36.09 17.50
CA VAL A 157 19.38 -35.02 16.85
C VAL A 157 19.48 -35.36 15.36
N GLY A 158 18.97 -34.49 14.49
CA GLY A 158 19.09 -34.68 13.04
C GLY A 158 20.56 -34.62 12.59
N ARG A 159 20.87 -35.27 11.46
CA ARG A 159 22.22 -35.23 10.88
C ARG A 159 22.71 -33.79 10.67
N GLY A 160 23.96 -33.51 11.00
CA GLY A 160 24.58 -32.19 10.99
C GLY A 160 24.19 -31.29 12.17
N GLY A 161 23.28 -31.72 13.04
CA GLY A 161 22.89 -31.02 14.25
C GLY A 161 23.77 -31.37 15.46
N VAL A 162 23.90 -30.42 16.38
CA VAL A 162 24.70 -30.56 17.60
C VAL A 162 23.92 -30.00 18.78
N ILE A 163 23.91 -30.70 19.90
CA ILE A 163 23.45 -30.16 21.19
C ILE A 163 24.62 -30.25 22.18
N VAL A 164 24.93 -29.15 22.84
CA VAL A 164 26.02 -29.05 23.82
C VAL A 164 25.43 -28.85 25.20
N GLU A 165 25.80 -29.71 26.14
CA GLU A 165 25.43 -29.58 27.55
C GLU A 165 26.65 -29.07 28.35
N THR A 166 26.46 -27.97 29.07
CA THR A 166 27.41 -27.43 30.05
C THR A 166 26.93 -27.72 31.47
N GLU A 167 27.66 -27.28 32.50
CA GLU A 167 27.17 -27.38 33.88
C GLU A 167 25.94 -26.52 34.16
N GLU A 168 25.77 -25.43 33.41
CA GLU A 168 24.78 -24.39 33.70
C GLU A 168 23.63 -24.38 32.68
N GLU A 169 23.88 -24.77 31.43
CA GLU A 169 22.92 -24.65 30.33
C GLU A 169 23.06 -25.73 29.24
N GLU A 170 22.02 -25.85 28.43
CA GLU A 170 22.03 -26.61 27.18
C GLU A 170 22.01 -25.65 26.00
N VAL A 171 22.98 -25.77 25.10
CA VAL A 171 23.10 -24.99 23.87
C VAL A 171 22.64 -25.86 22.70
N ASP A 172 21.44 -25.56 22.19
CA ASP A 172 20.86 -26.23 21.02
C ASP A 172 21.36 -25.56 19.72
N ALA A 173 22.31 -26.22 19.06
CA ALA A 173 22.87 -25.81 17.77
C ALA A 173 22.37 -26.68 16.62
N ARG A 174 21.15 -27.23 16.72
CA ARG A 174 20.49 -27.89 15.59
C ARG A 174 20.19 -26.88 14.47
N ILE A 175 20.22 -27.37 13.23
CA ILE A 175 19.99 -26.57 12.02
C ILE A 175 18.61 -25.91 12.06
N GLU A 176 17.60 -26.64 12.53
CA GLU A 176 16.23 -26.14 12.70
C GLU A 176 16.18 -25.00 13.71
N THR A 177 16.98 -25.08 14.78
CA THR A 177 17.07 -24.02 15.80
C THR A 177 17.73 -22.77 15.23
N GLY A 178 18.80 -22.94 14.45
CA GLY A 178 19.44 -21.84 13.70
C GLY A 178 18.47 -21.15 12.73
N PHE A 179 17.70 -21.90 11.94
CA PHE A 179 16.71 -21.31 11.04
C PHE A 179 15.56 -20.62 11.77
N ARG A 180 15.10 -21.14 12.92
CA ARG A 180 14.12 -20.45 13.76
C ARG A 180 14.67 -19.12 14.29
N ALA A 181 15.92 -19.10 14.75
CA ALA A 181 16.56 -17.88 15.23
C ALA A 181 16.73 -16.85 14.10
N PHE A 182 17.17 -17.28 12.92
CA PHE A 182 17.29 -16.40 11.75
C PHE A 182 15.93 -15.84 11.30
N TRP A 183 14.89 -16.68 11.29
CA TRP A 183 13.52 -16.23 11.02
C TRP A 183 13.05 -15.19 12.04
N ALA A 184 13.25 -15.45 13.33
CA ALA A 184 12.88 -14.51 14.39
C ALA A 184 13.60 -13.17 14.22
N ALA A 185 14.92 -13.18 13.98
CA ALA A 185 15.71 -11.98 13.75
C ALA A 185 15.19 -11.17 12.54
N LEU A 186 14.84 -11.83 11.42
CA LEU A 186 14.25 -11.15 10.26
C LEU A 186 12.86 -10.57 10.54
N MET A 187 12.12 -11.12 11.49
CA MET A 187 10.81 -10.60 11.90
C MET A 187 10.95 -9.49 12.95
N GLU A 188 11.98 -9.54 13.80
CA GLU A 188 12.28 -8.58 14.87
C GLU A 188 13.05 -7.35 14.41
N ASP A 189 13.90 -7.44 13.37
CA ASP A 189 14.62 -6.31 12.80
C ASP A 189 13.64 -5.37 12.09
N ARG A 190 12.90 -4.55 12.89
CA ARG A 190 12.19 -3.30 12.55
C ARG A 190 11.73 -2.55 13.80
#